data_AF-A0A959EX48-F1
#
_entry.id   AF-A0A959EX48-F1
#
_cell.length_a   1.000
_cell.length_b   1.000
_cell.length_c   1.000
_cell.angle_alpha   90.00
_cell.angle_beta   90.00
_cell.angle_gamma   90.00
#
_symmetry.space_group_name_H-M   'P 1'
#
loop_
_entity.id
_entity.type
_entity.pdbx_description
1 polymer ?
#
loop_
_entity_poly.entity_id
_entity_poly.type
_entity_poly.pdbx_seq_one_letter_code
_entity_poly.pdbx_strand_id
1 'polypeptide(L)'
;FGLPVQPQAGEILINELLYLPQVGGNDYLELYNASERLFNIGDLVIGNIMGSSDSIAPVTVDRLFFPATYLVLTEDPSDVLARYTVLVPEQVLQNDLPVFPDRSGNVTLYTAGPGGEPLVVDAFDYSDELHNPLLDETRGVSLERVDPGSPTQSAANWQSAAAASGYGTPTARNSQYLPYEGGASGAISLPYTTFSPDGDGYRDFLSIDYALDQPGYVATARIYDANGRLVKELASGELLGTEGSFRWEGDRSDGQRARIGIYVAWVEWTNPQIGKVEQTKKACVLARRLE
;
A
#
# COMPACT_ATOMS: atom_id res chain seq x y z
N PHE A 1 6.19 -31.74 -6.90
CA PHE A 1 5.34 -31.26 -5.79
C PHE A 1 6.23 -31.13 -4.57
N GLY A 2 6.36 -29.92 -4.02
CA GLY A 2 7.11 -29.65 -2.79
C GLY A 2 6.23 -29.87 -1.56
N LEU A 3 6.84 -30.02 -0.39
CA LEU A 3 6.12 -29.98 0.88
C LEU A 3 5.95 -28.52 1.31
N PRO A 4 4.82 -28.13 1.90
CA PRO A 4 4.69 -26.80 2.49
C PRO A 4 5.72 -26.64 3.61
N VAL A 5 6.33 -25.45 3.69
CA VAL A 5 7.27 -25.08 4.75
C VAL A 5 6.66 -23.98 5.63
N GLN A 6 7.27 -23.71 6.77
CA GLN A 6 6.85 -22.58 7.60
C GLN A 6 7.25 -21.24 6.95
N PRO A 7 6.32 -20.27 6.85
CA PRO A 7 6.62 -18.93 6.36
C PRO A 7 7.69 -18.23 7.21
N GLN A 8 8.46 -17.36 6.58
CA GLN A 8 9.38 -16.42 7.22
C GLN A 8 8.91 -14.99 6.98
N ALA A 9 9.47 -14.06 7.77
CA ALA A 9 9.19 -12.63 7.61
C ALA A 9 9.43 -12.19 6.16
N GLY A 10 8.44 -11.50 5.57
CA GLY A 10 8.50 -10.94 4.22
C GLY A 10 8.17 -11.91 3.07
N GLU A 11 7.77 -13.15 3.34
CA GLU A 11 7.48 -14.12 2.27
C GLU A 11 6.01 -14.23 1.91
N ILE A 12 5.13 -14.01 2.88
CA ILE A 12 3.71 -13.79 2.66
C ILE A 12 3.44 -12.34 3.04
N LEU A 13 2.90 -11.58 2.10
CA LEU A 13 2.68 -10.16 2.24
C LEU A 13 1.18 -9.86 2.31
N ILE A 14 0.80 -8.89 3.13
CA ILE A 14 -0.55 -8.30 3.10
C ILE A 14 -0.65 -7.48 1.82
N ASN A 15 -1.47 -7.89 0.85
CA ASN A 15 -1.46 -7.31 -0.49
C ASN A 15 -2.62 -6.32 -0.72
N GLU A 16 -3.79 -6.63 -0.20
CA GLU A 16 -4.99 -5.81 -0.34
C GLU A 16 -5.85 -5.95 0.92
N LEU A 17 -6.45 -4.86 1.38
CA LEU A 17 -7.31 -4.84 2.56
C LEU A 17 -8.59 -4.05 2.27
N LEU A 18 -9.74 -4.71 2.42
CA LEU A 18 -11.03 -4.04 2.54
C LEU A 18 -11.47 -4.10 4.01
N TYR A 19 -11.42 -2.95 4.67
CA TYR A 19 -11.81 -2.77 6.08
C TYR A 19 -13.08 -1.92 6.26
N LEU A 20 -13.59 -1.34 5.16
CA LEU A 20 -14.79 -0.51 5.14
C LEU A 20 -15.72 -0.96 4.00
N PRO A 21 -16.34 -2.14 4.10
CA PRO A 21 -17.18 -2.68 3.04
C PRO A 21 -18.44 -1.85 2.84
N GLN A 22 -19.08 -2.04 1.68
CA GLN A 22 -20.44 -1.55 1.42
C GLN A 22 -21.40 -2.01 2.52
N VAL A 23 -22.47 -1.26 2.74
CA VAL A 23 -23.46 -1.62 3.78
C VAL A 23 -23.98 -3.04 3.54
N GLY A 24 -23.82 -3.90 4.55
CA GLY A 24 -24.18 -5.32 4.48
C GLY A 24 -23.20 -6.19 3.71
N GLY A 25 -22.02 -5.68 3.37
CA GLY A 25 -20.89 -6.47 2.88
C GLY A 25 -19.92 -6.86 3.99
N ASN A 26 -18.89 -7.61 3.63
CA ASN A 26 -17.90 -8.15 4.56
C ASN A 26 -16.49 -7.66 4.23
N ASP A 27 -15.67 -7.57 5.27
CA ASP A 27 -14.24 -7.29 5.13
C ASP A 27 -13.55 -8.40 4.34
N TYR A 28 -12.44 -8.06 3.70
CA TYR A 28 -11.52 -9.08 3.21
C TYR A 28 -10.07 -8.67 3.36
N LEU A 29 -9.23 -9.69 3.56
CA LEU A 29 -7.79 -9.59 3.59
C LEU A 29 -7.22 -10.42 2.44
N GLU A 30 -6.49 -9.80 1.54
CA GLU A 30 -5.73 -10.50 0.51
C GLU A 30 -4.27 -10.63 0.89
N LEU A 31 -3.73 -11.82 0.65
CA LEU A 31 -2.35 -12.18 0.86
C LEU A 31 -1.68 -12.49 -0.48
N TYR A 32 -0.40 -12.14 -0.60
CA TYR A 32 0.44 -12.47 -1.75
C TYR A 32 1.66 -13.31 -1.30
N ASN A 33 1.90 -14.43 -1.98
CA ASN A 33 3.12 -15.21 -1.76
C ASN A 33 4.26 -14.63 -2.61
N ALA A 34 5.10 -13.83 -1.97
CA ALA A 34 6.24 -13.16 -2.59
C ALA A 34 7.49 -14.05 -2.71
N SER A 35 7.42 -15.31 -2.28
CA SER A 35 8.52 -16.27 -2.32
C SER A 35 8.37 -17.31 -3.43
N GLU A 36 9.44 -18.08 -3.68
CA GLU A 36 9.40 -19.29 -4.52
C GLU A 36 8.95 -20.54 -3.74
N ARG A 37 8.55 -20.39 -2.47
CA ARG A 37 8.23 -21.50 -1.56
C ARG A 37 6.73 -21.77 -1.51
N LEU A 38 6.40 -23.03 -1.22
CA LEU A 38 5.03 -23.47 -0.99
C LEU A 38 4.73 -23.37 0.50
N PHE A 39 3.58 -22.80 0.85
CA PHE A 39 3.11 -22.69 2.24
C PHE A 39 1.76 -23.39 2.41
N ASN A 40 1.40 -23.68 3.66
CA ASN A 40 0.01 -23.91 4.03
C ASN A 40 -0.53 -22.65 4.70
N ILE A 41 -1.63 -22.10 4.20
CA ILE A 41 -2.20 -20.88 4.78
C ILE A 41 -2.77 -21.11 6.19
N GLY A 42 -3.15 -22.35 6.50
CA GLY A 42 -3.64 -22.74 7.83
C GLY A 42 -2.58 -22.67 8.94
N ASP A 43 -1.30 -22.45 8.58
CA ASP A 43 -0.23 -22.17 9.55
C ASP A 43 -0.26 -20.71 10.05
N LEU A 44 -1.08 -19.85 9.44
CA LEU A 44 -1.14 -18.43 9.79
C LEU A 44 -2.18 -18.12 10.88
N VAL A 45 -1.89 -17.08 11.63
CA VAL A 45 -2.83 -16.41 12.54
C VAL A 45 -2.86 -14.92 12.19
N ILE A 46 -4.07 -14.34 12.13
CA ILE A 46 -4.28 -12.92 11.84
C ILE A 46 -4.60 -12.22 13.15
N GLY A 47 -3.94 -11.09 13.41
CA GLY A 47 -4.20 -10.26 14.58
C GLY A 47 -4.46 -8.81 14.20
N ASN A 48 -5.35 -8.16 14.94
CA ASN A 48 -5.37 -6.72 15.11
C ASN A 48 -4.94 -6.43 16.56
N ILE A 49 -3.71 -5.95 16.71
CA ILE A 49 -3.06 -5.72 18.01
C ILE A 49 -2.88 -4.22 18.32
N MET A 50 -3.58 -3.35 17.58
CA MET A 50 -3.64 -1.92 17.90
C MET A 50 -4.90 -1.61 18.71
N GLY A 51 -4.72 -1.09 19.92
CA GLY A 51 -5.82 -0.62 20.78
C GLY A 51 -5.76 -1.15 22.21
N SER A 52 -6.90 -1.11 22.92
CA SER A 52 -7.01 -1.57 24.30
C SER A 52 -7.29 -3.08 24.44
N SER A 53 -7.61 -3.75 23.34
CA SER A 53 -7.94 -5.19 23.33
C SER A 53 -7.56 -5.79 21.99
N ASP A 54 -6.68 -6.79 22.02
CA ASP A 54 -6.28 -7.55 20.85
C ASP A 54 -7.47 -8.35 20.29
N SER A 55 -7.59 -8.39 18.97
CA SER A 55 -8.50 -9.28 18.25
C SER A 55 -7.68 -10.23 17.40
N ILE A 56 -7.88 -11.54 17.53
CA ILE A 56 -7.06 -12.58 16.88
C ILE A 56 -7.99 -13.62 16.27
N ALA A 57 -7.71 -14.01 15.02
CA ALA A 57 -8.40 -15.07 14.31
C ALA A 57 -7.38 -16.02 13.64
N PRO A 58 -7.33 -17.32 13.99
CA PRO A 58 -6.51 -18.28 13.28
C PRO A 58 -7.06 -18.52 11.87
N VAL A 59 -6.19 -18.82 10.90
CA VAL A 59 -6.63 -19.31 9.60
C VAL A 59 -6.95 -20.79 9.72
N THR A 60 -8.22 -21.14 9.55
CA THR A 60 -8.73 -22.51 9.79
C THR A 60 -8.79 -23.35 8.52
N VAL A 61 -8.58 -22.73 7.36
CA VAL A 61 -8.62 -23.40 6.06
C VAL A 61 -7.29 -24.07 5.74
N ASP A 62 -7.32 -25.37 5.45
CA ASP A 62 -6.18 -26.12 4.93
C ASP A 62 -6.04 -25.89 3.42
N ARG A 63 -5.18 -24.96 3.02
CA ARG A 63 -4.95 -24.59 1.61
C ARG A 63 -3.48 -24.35 1.35
N LEU A 64 -2.98 -25.01 0.29
CA LEU A 64 -1.66 -24.73 -0.26
C LEU A 64 -1.63 -23.35 -0.92
N PHE A 65 -0.68 -22.53 -0.50
CA PHE A 65 -0.45 -21.20 -1.04
C PHE A 65 0.80 -21.20 -1.93
N PHE A 66 0.57 -21.11 -3.24
CA PHE A 66 1.62 -21.30 -4.25
C PHE A 66 2.44 -20.02 -4.49
N PRO A 67 3.70 -20.15 -4.94
CA PRO A 67 4.52 -19.02 -5.34
C PRO A 67 3.83 -18.07 -6.31
N ALA A 68 4.02 -16.76 -6.13
CA ALA A 68 3.50 -15.72 -7.01
C ALA A 68 1.98 -15.80 -7.27
N THR A 69 1.22 -16.25 -6.27
CA THR A 69 -0.25 -16.25 -6.30
C THR A 69 -0.83 -15.39 -5.19
N TYR A 70 -2.12 -15.06 -5.33
CA TYR A 70 -2.92 -14.27 -4.40
C TYR A 70 -4.00 -15.15 -3.78
N LEU A 71 -4.39 -14.85 -2.55
CA LEU A 71 -5.46 -15.54 -1.83
C LEU A 71 -6.20 -14.55 -0.93
N VAL A 72 -7.52 -14.60 -0.96
CA VAL A 72 -8.40 -13.73 -0.17
C VAL A 72 -9.04 -14.51 0.98
N LEU A 73 -9.02 -13.93 2.18
CA LEU A 73 -9.70 -14.41 3.38
C LEU A 73 -10.84 -13.45 3.72
N THR A 74 -12.04 -13.97 3.94
CA THR A 74 -13.25 -13.19 4.28
C THR A 74 -14.26 -14.05 5.03
N GLU A 75 -15.15 -13.44 5.82
CA GLU A 75 -16.21 -14.17 6.53
C GLU A 75 -17.30 -14.71 5.58
N ASP A 76 -17.49 -14.08 4.41
CA ASP A 76 -18.47 -14.48 3.40
C ASP A 76 -17.90 -14.35 1.97
N PRO A 77 -17.35 -15.44 1.39
CA PRO A 77 -16.86 -15.43 0.01
C PRO A 77 -17.92 -15.06 -1.02
N SER A 78 -19.19 -15.38 -0.76
CA SER A 78 -20.27 -15.11 -1.72
C SER A 78 -20.55 -13.61 -1.85
N ASP A 79 -20.35 -12.83 -0.79
CA ASP A 79 -20.44 -11.38 -0.80
C ASP A 79 -19.33 -10.76 -1.65
N VAL A 80 -18.07 -11.16 -1.45
CA VAL A 80 -16.93 -10.68 -2.25
C VAL A 80 -17.11 -11.00 -3.73
N LEU A 81 -17.51 -12.23 -4.05
CA LEU A 81 -17.78 -12.68 -5.43
C LEU A 81 -18.94 -11.91 -6.09
N ALA A 82 -19.90 -11.42 -5.31
CA ALA A 82 -21.03 -10.66 -5.83
C ALA A 82 -20.72 -9.17 -6.05
N ARG A 83 -19.73 -8.61 -5.33
CA ARG A 83 -19.41 -7.18 -5.36
C ARG A 83 -18.24 -6.82 -6.25
N TYR A 84 -17.26 -7.71 -6.37
CA TYR A 84 -16.00 -7.43 -7.06
C TYR A 84 -15.78 -8.35 -8.26
N THR A 85 -14.94 -7.90 -9.20
CA THR A 85 -14.46 -8.77 -10.27
C THR A 85 -13.35 -9.65 -9.72
N VAL A 86 -13.64 -10.94 -9.52
CA VAL A 86 -12.70 -11.92 -8.96
C VAL A 86 -12.11 -12.77 -10.08
N LEU A 87 -10.79 -12.73 -10.27
CA LEU A 87 -10.11 -13.45 -11.35
C LEU A 87 -10.01 -14.96 -11.09
N VAL A 88 -9.81 -15.37 -9.84
CA VAL A 88 -9.61 -16.77 -9.41
C VAL A 88 -10.53 -17.07 -8.22
N PRO A 89 -11.85 -17.29 -8.44
CA PRO A 89 -12.84 -17.46 -7.37
C PRO A 89 -12.50 -18.53 -6.33
N GLU A 90 -11.80 -19.59 -6.71
CA GLU A 90 -11.37 -20.66 -5.81
C GLU A 90 -10.31 -20.25 -4.78
N GLN A 91 -9.72 -19.06 -4.93
CA GLN A 91 -8.78 -18.45 -3.99
C GLN A 91 -9.45 -17.45 -3.03
N VAL A 92 -10.78 -17.27 -3.11
CA VAL A 92 -11.56 -16.56 -2.09
C VAL A 92 -12.05 -17.59 -1.08
N LEU A 93 -11.46 -17.56 0.12
CA LEU A 93 -11.67 -18.57 1.15
C LEU A 93 -12.42 -17.98 2.34
N GLN A 94 -13.35 -18.77 2.86
CA GLN A 94 -14.08 -18.41 4.07
C GLN A 94 -13.16 -18.56 5.29
N ASN A 95 -13.00 -17.50 6.08
CA ASN A 95 -12.31 -17.52 7.37
C ASN A 95 -12.82 -16.36 8.23
N ASP A 96 -12.92 -16.59 9.54
CA ASP A 96 -13.18 -15.50 10.48
C ASP A 96 -12.03 -14.48 10.42
N LEU A 97 -12.33 -13.20 10.52
CA LEU A 97 -11.31 -12.14 10.56
C LEU A 97 -11.29 -11.49 11.95
N PRO A 98 -10.14 -10.94 12.39
CA PRO A 98 -10.13 -10.00 13.49
C PRO A 98 -11.03 -8.80 13.17
N VAL A 99 -11.47 -8.11 14.21
CA VAL A 99 -12.22 -6.86 14.01
C VAL A 99 -11.29 -5.81 13.41
N PHE A 100 -11.67 -5.26 12.25
CA PHE A 100 -10.98 -4.16 11.58
C PHE A 100 -11.79 -2.86 11.73
N PRO A 101 -11.36 -1.89 12.56
CA PRO A 101 -12.08 -0.64 12.73
C PRO A 101 -12.09 0.25 11.47
N ASP A 102 -13.25 0.85 11.16
CA ASP A 102 -13.52 1.75 10.03
C ASP A 102 -12.63 3.02 9.91
N ARG A 103 -11.76 3.32 10.88
CA ARG A 103 -10.89 4.52 10.85
C ARG A 103 -9.41 4.20 10.81
N SER A 104 -8.97 3.30 11.69
CA SER A 104 -7.57 2.91 11.79
C SER A 104 -7.46 1.64 12.60
N GLY A 105 -6.54 0.77 12.19
CA GLY A 105 -6.32 -0.51 12.84
C GLY A 105 -5.07 -1.19 12.31
N ASN A 106 -4.83 -2.41 12.76
CA ASN A 106 -3.68 -3.20 12.36
C ASN A 106 -4.12 -4.55 11.79
N VAL A 107 -3.35 -5.03 10.83
CA VAL A 107 -3.35 -6.43 10.41
C VAL A 107 -1.93 -6.96 10.60
N THR A 108 -1.75 -7.90 11.51
CA THR A 108 -0.48 -8.60 11.71
C THR A 108 -0.66 -10.08 11.41
N LEU A 109 0.20 -10.62 10.55
CA LEU A 109 0.27 -12.04 10.24
C LEU A 109 1.33 -12.69 11.13
N TYR A 110 0.93 -13.74 11.83
CA TYR A 110 1.81 -14.58 12.62
C TYR A 110 1.89 -15.99 12.05
N THR A 111 3.03 -16.64 12.30
CA THR A 111 3.18 -18.08 12.18
C THR A 111 3.97 -18.64 13.37
N ALA A 112 4.09 -19.96 13.49
CA ALA A 112 4.97 -20.60 14.46
C ALA A 112 6.45 -20.33 14.11
N GLY A 113 7.14 -19.64 15.02
CA GLY A 113 8.57 -19.34 14.93
C GLY A 113 9.48 -20.35 15.62
N PRO A 114 10.80 -20.11 15.60
CA PRO A 114 11.78 -20.96 16.26
C PRO A 114 11.48 -21.12 17.76
N GLY A 115 11.47 -22.37 18.24
CA GLY A 115 11.18 -22.65 19.66
C GLY A 115 9.70 -22.57 20.05
N GLY A 116 8.79 -22.35 19.08
CA GLY A 116 7.35 -22.25 19.32
C GLY A 116 6.84 -20.83 19.60
N GLU A 117 7.73 -19.83 19.59
CA GLU A 117 7.35 -18.43 19.75
C GLU A 117 6.69 -17.88 18.48
N PRO A 118 5.68 -17.00 18.56
CA PRO A 118 5.09 -16.39 17.37
C PRO A 118 6.12 -15.59 16.55
N LEU A 119 6.19 -15.87 15.25
CA LEU A 119 6.95 -15.10 14.28
C LEU A 119 6.00 -14.19 13.51
N VAL A 120 6.28 -12.88 13.48
CA VAL A 120 5.58 -11.94 12.59
C VAL A 120 6.07 -12.17 11.16
N VAL A 121 5.12 -12.46 10.27
CA VAL A 121 5.36 -12.69 8.84
C VAL A 121 5.30 -11.36 8.08
N ASP A 122 4.26 -10.57 8.34
CA ASP A 122 4.08 -9.20 7.84
C ASP A 122 3.12 -8.46 8.78
N ALA A 123 3.16 -7.13 8.78
CA ALA A 123 2.28 -6.29 9.58
C ALA A 123 1.99 -4.99 8.85
N PHE A 124 0.72 -4.56 8.85
CA PHE A 124 0.24 -3.35 8.21
C PHE A 124 -0.63 -2.54 9.18
N ASP A 125 -0.19 -1.32 9.46
CA ASP A 125 -0.98 -0.32 10.20
C ASP A 125 -1.72 0.55 9.17
N TYR A 126 -3.05 0.45 9.15
CA TYR A 126 -3.88 1.19 8.19
C TYR A 126 -4.64 2.33 8.87
N SER A 127 -4.98 3.33 8.08
CA SER A 127 -5.92 4.39 8.44
C SER A 127 -6.74 4.83 7.23
N ASP A 128 -7.88 5.46 7.48
CA ASP A 128 -8.73 6.09 6.46
C ASP A 128 -8.02 7.23 5.72
N GLU A 129 -7.00 7.83 6.31
CA GLU A 129 -6.12 8.81 5.67
C GLU A 129 -5.27 8.23 4.54
N LEU A 130 -5.14 6.90 4.42
CA LEU A 130 -4.44 6.24 3.30
C LEU A 130 -5.26 6.22 2.01
N HIS A 131 -6.57 6.45 2.08
CA HIS A 131 -7.39 6.56 0.88
C HIS A 131 -7.09 7.84 0.10
N ASN A 132 -7.33 7.79 -1.20
CA ASN A 132 -7.13 8.95 -2.06
C ASN A 132 -8.12 10.06 -1.65
N PRO A 133 -7.65 11.26 -1.28
CA PRO A 133 -8.49 12.37 -0.83
C PRO A 133 -9.40 12.94 -1.92
N LEU A 134 -9.18 12.54 -3.19
CA LEU A 134 -10.03 12.91 -4.32
C LEU A 134 -11.22 11.96 -4.53
N LEU A 135 -11.35 10.92 -3.71
CA LEU A 135 -12.55 10.07 -3.70
C LEU A 135 -13.66 10.74 -2.89
N ASP A 136 -14.87 10.76 -3.45
CA ASP A 136 -16.07 11.26 -2.77
C ASP A 136 -16.60 10.26 -1.72
N GLU A 137 -16.30 8.96 -1.90
CA GLU A 137 -16.72 7.85 -1.03
C GLU A 137 -15.61 6.81 -1.02
N THR A 138 -15.27 6.29 0.17
CA THR A 138 -14.24 5.26 0.38
C THR A 138 -14.83 3.92 0.79
N ARG A 139 -16.12 3.88 1.14
CA ARG A 139 -16.82 2.64 1.42
C ARG A 139 -16.82 1.72 0.20
N GLY A 140 -16.45 0.46 0.42
CA GLY A 140 -16.30 -0.55 -0.63
C GLY A 140 -15.04 -0.40 -1.46
N VAL A 141 -14.14 0.52 -1.11
CA VAL A 141 -12.85 0.72 -1.77
C VAL A 141 -11.77 0.06 -0.92
N SER A 142 -11.01 -0.86 -1.50
CA SER A 142 -9.90 -1.48 -0.80
C SER A 142 -8.64 -0.61 -0.84
N LEU A 143 -7.75 -0.84 0.13
CA LEU A 143 -6.36 -0.38 0.08
C LEU A 143 -5.50 -1.46 -0.55
N GLU A 144 -4.79 -1.11 -1.60
CA GLU A 144 -3.91 -1.96 -2.39
C GLU A 144 -2.44 -1.58 -2.14
N ARG A 145 -1.60 -2.58 -1.88
CA ARG A 145 -0.14 -2.41 -1.89
C ARG A 145 0.33 -2.07 -3.32
N VAL A 146 1.10 -1.00 -3.47
CA VAL A 146 1.61 -0.51 -4.76
C VAL A 146 2.79 -1.36 -5.23
N ASP A 147 3.74 -1.65 -4.35
CA ASP A 147 4.93 -2.43 -4.63
C ASP A 147 5.21 -3.46 -3.50
N PRO A 148 5.17 -4.76 -3.81
CA PRO A 148 5.55 -5.83 -2.87
C PRO A 148 6.97 -5.71 -2.32
N GLY A 149 7.90 -5.09 -3.07
CA GLY A 149 9.29 -4.90 -2.64
C GLY A 149 9.49 -3.70 -1.71
N SER A 150 8.53 -2.79 -1.66
CA SER A 150 8.60 -1.58 -0.83
C SER A 150 8.13 -1.85 0.61
N PRO A 151 8.63 -1.10 1.62
CA PRO A 151 8.27 -1.34 3.02
C PRO A 151 6.75 -1.29 3.27
N THR A 152 6.21 -2.30 3.97
CA THR A 152 4.77 -2.37 4.30
C THR A 152 4.26 -1.15 5.06
N GLN A 153 5.09 -0.56 5.93
CA GLN A 153 4.71 0.57 6.78
C GLN A 153 4.84 1.94 6.09
N SER A 154 5.25 1.99 4.81
CA SER A 154 5.29 3.23 4.05
C SER A 154 3.88 3.58 3.55
N ALA A 155 3.33 4.71 3.99
CA ALA A 155 2.04 5.20 3.52
C ALA A 155 2.00 5.39 1.98
N ALA A 156 3.14 5.76 1.37
CA ALA A 156 3.27 5.90 -0.08
C ALA A 156 3.08 4.57 -0.83
N ASN A 157 3.25 3.43 -0.15
CA ASN A 157 3.11 2.09 -0.72
C ASN A 157 1.66 1.55 -0.68
N TRP A 158 0.68 2.34 -0.24
CA TRP A 158 -0.71 1.90 -0.12
C TRP A 158 -1.67 2.88 -0.79
N GLN A 159 -2.43 2.44 -1.78
CA GLN A 159 -3.33 3.28 -2.56
C GLN A 159 -4.73 2.69 -2.62
N SER A 160 -5.74 3.54 -2.79
CA SER A 160 -7.11 3.09 -3.08
C SER A 160 -7.17 2.34 -4.40
N ALA A 161 -7.88 1.22 -4.43
CA ALA A 161 -8.14 0.50 -5.66
C ALA A 161 -8.83 1.38 -6.72
N ALA A 162 -8.46 1.19 -7.98
CA ALA A 162 -8.96 1.96 -9.10
C ALA A 162 -10.47 1.75 -9.30
N ALA A 163 -11.18 2.84 -9.64
CA ALA A 163 -12.60 2.77 -9.98
C ALA A 163 -12.84 1.90 -11.22
N ALA A 164 -11.92 1.93 -12.19
CA ALA A 164 -11.99 1.10 -13.40
C ALA A 164 -11.86 -0.41 -13.10
N SER A 165 -11.25 -0.79 -11.98
CA SER A 165 -11.17 -2.17 -11.50
C SER A 165 -12.36 -2.56 -10.61
N GLY A 166 -13.30 -1.64 -10.37
CA GLY A 166 -14.43 -1.86 -9.48
C GLY A 166 -14.08 -1.69 -7.99
N TYR A 167 -13.06 -0.88 -7.68
CA TYR A 167 -12.63 -0.54 -6.32
C TYR A 167 -12.09 -1.72 -5.48
N GLY A 168 -11.65 -2.79 -6.13
CA GLY A 168 -10.85 -3.86 -5.52
C GLY A 168 -10.41 -4.86 -6.59
N THR A 169 -9.31 -5.58 -6.33
CA THR A 169 -8.74 -6.57 -7.26
C THR A 169 -8.54 -7.97 -6.66
N PRO A 170 -9.53 -8.51 -5.93
CA PRO A 170 -9.38 -9.80 -5.27
C PRO A 170 -8.94 -10.89 -6.25
N THR A 171 -7.92 -11.63 -5.82
CA THR A 171 -7.20 -12.72 -6.47
C THR A 171 -6.42 -12.35 -7.73
N ALA A 172 -6.24 -11.05 -7.98
CA ALA A 172 -5.53 -10.51 -9.13
C ALA A 172 -4.38 -9.59 -8.69
N ARG A 173 -3.62 -9.09 -9.67
CA ARG A 173 -2.63 -8.04 -9.38
C ARG A 173 -3.36 -6.74 -9.09
N ASN A 174 -2.94 -6.06 -8.02
CA ASN A 174 -3.40 -4.72 -7.64
C ASN A 174 -3.45 -3.76 -8.82
N SER A 175 -4.55 -3.01 -8.91
CA SER A 175 -4.77 -2.00 -9.94
C SER A 175 -3.77 -0.85 -9.88
N GLN A 176 -3.23 -0.58 -8.69
CA GLN A 176 -2.24 0.48 -8.45
C GLN A 176 -0.78 0.00 -8.52
N TYR A 177 -0.54 -1.23 -9.00
CA TYR A 177 0.80 -1.83 -9.01
C TYR A 177 1.80 -1.00 -9.82
N LEU A 178 2.87 -0.56 -9.15
CA LEU A 178 3.98 0.17 -9.76
C LEU A 178 5.29 -0.27 -9.08
N PRO A 179 6.15 -1.05 -9.76
CA PRO A 179 7.40 -1.48 -9.17
C PRO A 179 8.36 -0.30 -9.00
N TYR A 180 9.08 -0.27 -7.87
CA TYR A 180 10.17 0.68 -7.68
C TYR A 180 11.36 0.33 -8.59
N GLU A 181 11.77 1.26 -9.46
CA GLU A 181 12.86 1.02 -10.45
C GLU A 181 14.26 1.43 -9.97
N GLY A 182 14.41 1.90 -8.73
CA GLY A 182 15.72 2.31 -8.18
C GLY A 182 16.19 3.69 -8.64
N GLY A 183 16.45 4.57 -7.68
CA GLY A 183 17.04 5.91 -7.92
C GLY A 183 18.57 5.94 -7.75
N ALA A 184 19.24 6.90 -8.39
CA ALA A 184 20.62 7.24 -8.05
C ALA A 184 20.67 7.92 -6.67
N SER A 185 21.67 7.56 -5.86
CA SER A 185 21.84 8.08 -4.50
C SER A 185 21.88 9.61 -4.45
N GLY A 186 21.09 10.21 -3.55
CA GLY A 186 21.05 11.67 -3.30
C GLY A 186 20.18 12.48 -4.27
N ALA A 187 19.46 11.83 -5.19
CA ALA A 187 18.52 12.47 -6.09
C ALA A 187 17.14 11.81 -6.05
N ILE A 188 16.09 12.59 -6.29
CA ILE A 188 14.77 12.02 -6.58
C ILE A 188 14.69 11.54 -8.04
N SER A 189 14.00 10.44 -8.24
CA SER A 189 13.52 9.95 -9.54
C SER A 189 12.00 10.06 -9.62
N LEU A 190 11.50 10.33 -10.83
CA LEU A 190 10.07 10.26 -11.13
C LEU A 190 9.92 9.16 -12.19
N PRO A 191 9.27 8.02 -11.88
CA PRO A 191 9.03 6.94 -12.86
C PRO A 191 8.29 7.44 -14.11
N TYR A 192 7.48 8.47 -13.93
CA TYR A 192 6.84 9.23 -14.99
C TYR A 192 6.73 10.69 -14.56
N THR A 193 6.78 11.60 -15.54
CA THR A 193 6.71 13.05 -15.29
C THR A 193 5.32 13.63 -15.57
N THR A 194 4.36 12.79 -15.97
CA THR A 194 2.97 13.20 -16.26
C THR A 194 2.03 12.14 -15.72
N PHE A 195 1.01 12.58 -14.99
CA PHE A 195 0.04 11.73 -14.30
C PHE A 195 -1.35 12.37 -14.35
N SER A 196 -2.40 11.57 -14.20
CA SER A 196 -3.81 11.96 -14.29
C SER A 196 -4.62 11.19 -13.24
N PRO A 197 -4.99 11.81 -12.10
CA PRO A 197 -5.78 11.17 -11.04
C PRO A 197 -7.25 11.03 -11.48
N ASP A 198 -7.56 10.16 -12.44
CA ASP A 198 -8.94 9.93 -12.93
C ASP A 198 -9.52 8.58 -12.51
N GLY A 199 -8.77 7.79 -11.74
CA GLY A 199 -9.18 6.53 -11.13
C GLY A 199 -9.19 5.37 -12.13
N ASP A 200 -8.48 5.49 -13.25
CA ASP A 200 -8.43 4.47 -14.30
C ASP A 200 -7.34 3.40 -14.08
N GLY A 201 -6.55 3.53 -13.01
CA GLY A 201 -5.42 2.65 -12.67
C GLY A 201 -4.13 3.02 -13.42
N TYR A 202 -4.15 4.04 -14.28
CA TYR A 202 -3.02 4.46 -15.08
C TYR A 202 -2.49 5.81 -14.64
N ARG A 203 -1.41 5.78 -13.85
CA ARG A 203 -0.72 6.99 -13.36
C ARG A 203 -1.68 7.93 -12.65
N ASP A 204 -2.41 7.38 -11.69
CA ASP A 204 -3.36 8.13 -10.87
C ASP A 204 -2.69 9.04 -9.84
N PHE A 205 -1.46 8.75 -9.46
CA PHE A 205 -0.67 9.57 -8.54
C PHE A 205 0.69 9.86 -9.16
N LEU A 206 1.49 10.71 -8.50
CA LEU A 206 2.91 10.90 -8.79
C LEU A 206 3.74 10.24 -7.70
N SER A 207 4.56 9.26 -8.07
CA SER A 207 5.62 8.75 -7.20
C SER A 207 6.89 9.59 -7.31
N ILE A 208 7.47 9.95 -6.16
CA ILE A 208 8.74 10.67 -6.03
C ILE A 208 9.70 9.77 -5.27
N ASP A 209 10.39 8.96 -6.03
CA ASP A 209 11.26 7.89 -5.57
C ASP A 209 12.61 8.44 -5.12
N TYR A 210 13.20 7.85 -4.09
CA TYR A 210 14.50 8.24 -3.59
C TYR A 210 15.36 7.05 -3.14
N ALA A 211 16.67 7.23 -3.31
CA ALA A 211 17.69 6.39 -2.72
C ALA A 211 18.75 7.27 -2.05
N LEU A 212 19.22 6.90 -0.87
CA LEU A 212 20.18 7.64 -0.06
C LEU A 212 21.45 6.82 0.14
N ASP A 213 22.58 7.51 0.28
CA ASP A 213 23.91 6.89 0.47
C ASP A 213 24.09 6.26 1.85
N GLN A 214 23.36 6.75 2.85
CA GLN A 214 23.46 6.31 4.23
C GLN A 214 22.18 6.63 5.01
N PRO A 215 21.91 5.95 6.14
CA PRO A 215 20.78 6.28 7.01
C PRO A 215 20.96 7.62 7.75
N GLY A 216 19.89 8.09 8.38
CA GLY A 216 19.89 9.26 9.26
C GLY A 216 19.56 10.58 8.57
N TYR A 217 19.12 10.55 7.30
CA TYR A 217 18.53 11.71 6.67
C TYR A 217 17.10 11.93 7.13
N VAL A 218 16.77 13.21 7.22
CA VAL A 218 15.44 13.73 7.42
C VAL A 218 15.05 14.50 6.17
N ALA A 219 13.81 14.36 5.69
CA ALA A 219 13.35 15.04 4.49
C ALA A 219 12.18 15.99 4.72
N THR A 220 12.17 17.05 3.92
CA THR A 220 10.99 17.86 3.67
C THR A 220 10.68 17.79 2.18
N ALA A 221 9.49 17.31 1.82
CA ALA A 221 9.05 17.14 0.44
C ALA A 221 7.81 18.00 0.18
N ARG A 222 7.86 18.81 -0.88
CA ARG A 222 6.81 19.78 -1.23
C ARG A 222 6.57 19.85 -2.73
N ILE A 223 5.33 20.15 -3.09
CA ILE A 223 4.91 20.42 -4.46
C ILE A 223 4.65 21.92 -4.62
N TYR A 224 5.23 22.50 -5.66
CA TYR A 224 5.05 23.90 -6.01
C TYR A 224 4.41 24.04 -7.40
N ASP A 225 3.59 25.08 -7.59
CA ASP A 225 3.10 25.45 -8.92
C ASP A 225 4.19 26.17 -9.74
N ALA A 226 3.92 26.44 -11.03
CA ALA A 226 4.84 27.15 -11.92
C ALA A 226 5.21 28.58 -11.47
N ASN A 227 4.47 29.17 -10.51
CA ASN A 227 4.78 30.47 -9.91
C ASN A 227 5.57 30.35 -8.60
N GLY A 228 5.95 29.13 -8.19
CA GLY A 228 6.65 28.86 -6.94
C GLY A 228 5.76 28.92 -5.70
N ARG A 229 4.44 28.85 -5.84
CA ARG A 229 3.50 28.79 -4.70
C ARG A 229 3.41 27.35 -4.19
N LEU A 230 3.42 27.18 -2.87
CA LEU A 230 3.25 25.87 -2.24
C LEU A 230 1.83 25.35 -2.52
N VAL A 231 1.74 24.12 -3.02
CA VAL A 231 0.50 23.44 -3.40
C VAL A 231 0.15 22.36 -2.38
N LYS A 232 1.16 21.57 -2.01
CA LYS A 232 1.06 20.45 -1.08
C LYS A 232 2.38 20.25 -0.37
N GLU A 233 2.32 19.93 0.92
CA GLU A 233 3.45 19.38 1.67
C GLU A 233 3.22 17.87 1.79
N LEU A 234 4.20 17.08 1.35
CA LEU A 234 4.14 15.61 1.34
C LEU A 234 4.82 15.01 2.56
N ALA A 235 5.88 15.67 3.04
CA ALA A 235 6.58 15.31 4.26
C ALA A 235 7.21 16.57 4.87
N SER A 236 7.27 16.63 6.20
CA SER A 236 7.87 17.74 6.95
C SER A 236 8.77 17.23 8.07
N GLY A 237 10.07 17.20 7.82
CA GLY A 237 11.03 16.78 8.83
C GLY A 237 10.94 15.28 9.15
N GLU A 238 10.64 14.45 8.15
CA GLU A 238 10.42 13.02 8.33
C GLU A 238 11.74 12.23 8.25
N LEU A 239 11.98 11.32 9.20
CA LEU A 239 13.15 10.44 9.19
C LEU A 239 12.97 9.35 8.11
N LEU A 240 13.95 9.21 7.23
CA LEU A 240 13.85 8.31 6.09
C LEU A 240 14.65 7.02 6.26
N GLY A 241 14.14 5.95 5.65
CA GLY A 241 14.96 4.81 5.22
C GLY A 241 15.94 5.21 4.11
N THR A 242 16.86 4.31 3.76
CA THR A 242 17.82 4.55 2.66
C THR A 242 17.18 4.45 1.28
N GLU A 243 15.94 3.99 1.19
CA GLU A 243 15.12 3.96 -0.01
C GLU A 243 13.65 4.18 0.35
N GLY A 244 12.85 4.62 -0.61
CA GLY A 244 11.42 4.83 -0.47
C GLY A 244 10.88 5.82 -1.49
N SER A 245 9.66 6.31 -1.24
CA SER A 245 9.02 7.29 -2.11
C SER A 245 8.11 8.24 -1.32
N PHE A 246 7.90 9.43 -1.87
CA PHE A 246 6.77 10.30 -1.52
C PHE A 246 5.71 10.19 -2.61
N ARG A 247 4.43 10.31 -2.22
CA ARG A 247 3.32 10.25 -3.16
C ARG A 247 2.56 11.57 -3.21
N TRP A 248 2.16 11.98 -4.41
CA TRP A 248 1.24 13.10 -4.59
C TRP A 248 0.04 12.71 -5.46
N GLU A 249 -1.17 12.92 -4.94
CA GLU A 249 -2.45 12.54 -5.58
C GLU A 249 -2.95 13.59 -6.59
N GLY A 250 -2.19 14.67 -6.81
CA GLY A 250 -2.68 15.82 -7.58
C GLY A 250 -3.68 16.70 -6.81
N ASP A 251 -3.73 16.56 -5.49
CA ASP A 251 -4.53 17.37 -4.57
C ASP A 251 -3.70 18.54 -3.99
N ARG A 252 -4.38 19.48 -3.34
CA ARG A 252 -3.75 20.57 -2.58
C ARG A 252 -3.81 20.27 -1.09
N SER A 253 -3.16 21.09 -0.26
CA SER A 253 -3.24 20.96 1.21
C SER A 253 -4.66 21.04 1.79
N ASP A 254 -5.64 21.58 1.05
CA ASP A 254 -7.06 21.59 1.42
C ASP A 254 -7.85 20.36 0.94
N GLY A 255 -7.17 19.34 0.39
CA GLY A 255 -7.76 18.14 -0.19
C GLY A 255 -8.41 18.33 -1.56
N GLN A 256 -8.56 19.57 -2.03
CA GLN A 256 -9.15 19.82 -3.34
C GLN A 256 -8.16 19.50 -4.46
N ARG A 257 -8.69 19.09 -5.61
CA ARG A 257 -7.91 18.87 -6.82
C ARG A 257 -7.09 20.12 -7.20
N ALA A 258 -5.81 19.92 -7.47
CA ALA A 258 -4.95 20.94 -8.04
C ALA A 258 -5.32 21.20 -9.51
N ARG A 259 -4.91 22.35 -10.05
CA ARG A 259 -5.23 22.71 -11.44
C ARG A 259 -4.35 21.90 -12.41
N ILE A 260 -4.84 21.65 -13.61
CA ILE A 260 -4.00 21.08 -14.68
C ILE A 260 -2.84 22.05 -14.94
N GLY A 261 -1.61 21.55 -15.03
CA GLY A 261 -0.44 22.39 -15.25
C GLY A 261 0.89 21.73 -14.89
N ILE A 262 1.95 22.54 -14.99
CA ILE A 262 3.31 22.16 -14.62
C ILE A 262 3.51 22.46 -13.14
N TYR A 263 4.10 21.50 -12.45
CA TYR A 263 4.44 21.54 -11.03
C TYR A 263 5.92 21.19 -10.83
N VAL A 264 6.45 21.53 -9.67
CA VAL A 264 7.81 21.20 -9.25
C VAL A 264 7.74 20.41 -7.95
N ALA A 265 8.18 19.15 -8.01
CA ALA A 265 8.52 18.37 -6.83
C ALA A 265 9.87 18.86 -6.31
N TRP A 266 9.89 19.35 -5.08
CA TRP A 266 11.09 19.79 -4.38
C TRP A 266 11.26 18.96 -3.12
N VAL A 267 12.47 18.45 -2.93
CA VAL A 267 12.84 17.72 -1.72
C VAL A 267 14.14 18.29 -1.17
N GLU A 268 14.15 18.54 0.12
CA GLU A 268 15.35 18.85 0.90
C GLU A 268 15.68 17.68 1.81
N TRP A 269 16.92 17.21 1.72
CA TRP A 269 17.50 16.16 2.55
C TRP A 269 18.44 16.80 3.55
N THR A 270 18.26 16.50 4.82
CA THR A 270 19.15 16.95 5.90
C THR A 270 19.66 15.75 6.66
N ASN A 271 20.98 15.56 6.73
CA ASN A 271 21.60 14.63 7.67
C ASN A 271 22.32 15.44 8.77
N PRO A 272 21.70 15.60 9.95
CA PRO A 272 22.25 16.43 11.02
C PRO A 272 23.58 15.91 11.58
N GLN A 273 23.83 14.60 11.50
CA GLN A 273 25.01 13.97 12.09
C GLN A 273 26.29 14.28 11.30
N ILE A 274 26.18 14.34 9.97
CA ILE A 274 27.30 14.70 9.08
C ILE A 274 27.23 16.15 8.59
N GLY A 275 26.20 16.91 8.98
CA GLY A 275 26.00 18.30 8.58
C GLY A 275 25.73 18.48 7.08
N LYS A 276 25.18 17.46 6.40
CA LYS A 276 24.91 17.48 4.96
C LYS A 276 23.49 17.95 4.70
N VAL A 277 23.34 18.92 3.80
CA VAL A 277 22.04 19.41 3.31
C VAL A 277 22.08 19.44 1.79
N GLU A 278 21.12 18.77 1.16
CA GLU A 278 20.98 18.69 -0.29
C GLU A 278 19.54 19.01 -0.71
N GLN A 279 19.38 19.64 -1.86
CA GLN A 279 18.07 19.96 -2.43
C GLN A 279 17.97 19.44 -3.85
N THR A 280 16.87 18.77 -4.17
CA THR A 280 16.57 18.32 -5.53
C THR A 280 15.23 18.87 -6.00
N LYS A 281 15.14 19.17 -7.29
CA LYS A 281 13.91 19.61 -7.96
C LYS A 281 13.68 18.78 -9.23
N LYS A 282 12.44 18.35 -9.44
CA LYS A 282 11.99 17.77 -10.71
C LYS A 282 10.66 18.40 -11.13
N ALA A 283 10.54 18.72 -12.41
CA ALA A 283 9.29 19.17 -12.98
C ALA A 283 8.39 17.97 -13.28
N CYS A 284 7.09 18.11 -13.04
CA CYS A 284 6.05 17.15 -13.38
C CYS A 284 4.82 17.89 -13.92
N VAL A 285 3.91 17.14 -14.53
CA VAL A 285 2.69 17.66 -15.15
C VAL A 285 1.49 16.92 -14.56
N LEU A 286 0.57 17.67 -13.94
CA LEU A 286 -0.75 17.18 -13.63
C LEU A 286 -1.62 17.39 -14.87
N ALA A 287 -2.03 16.29 -15.49
CA ALA A 287 -2.85 16.28 -16.68
C ALA A 287 -4.31 15.91 -16.34
N ARG A 288 -5.18 16.12 -17.33
CA ARG A 288 -6.51 15.51 -17.36
C ARG A 288 -6.73 14.98 -18.76
N ARG A 289 -7.30 13.79 -18.86
CA ARG A 289 -7.81 13.28 -20.13
C ARG A 289 -8.87 14.25 -20.66
N LEU A 290 -8.72 14.67 -21.92
CA LEU A 290 -9.74 15.48 -22.60
C LEU A 290 -10.76 14.48 -23.15
N GLU A 291 -12.02 14.61 -22.71
CA GLU A 291 -13.17 13.96 -23.33
C GLU A 291 -13.52 14.60 -24.67
#